data_AF-A0A6M4A7W0-F1
#
_entry.id   AF-A0A6M4A7W0-F1
#
_cell.length_a   1.000
_cell.length_b   1.000
_cell.length_c   1.000
_cell.angle_alpha   90.00
_cell.angle_beta   90.00
_cell.angle_gamma   90.00
#
_symmetry.space_group_name_H-M   'P 1'
#
loop_
_entity.id
_entity.type
_entity.pdbx_description
1 polymer ?
#
loop_
_entity_poly.entity_id
_entity_poly.type
_entity_poly.pdbx_seq_one_letter_code
_entity_poly.pdbx_strand_id
1 'polypeptide(L)'
;MDALLRDWDSTRGFRRDTSYAQLSDDKKEKIFEAIAGKSCSNSIEYEFSEAFVLNEFSHGTMQEYFAARYFVAKRVEMNVLKKHYDEQEWHNIIMFMVSIMDDPSDLLNFLVLKSSMVTFQNYPAFGKRLFHLLLLYRCMATGVSISQELRTEICTHLVKSQINMLSQLNGDGVLPFDSKWCTPGTFSLQKK
;
A
#
# COMPACT_ATOMS: atom_id res chain seq x y z
N MET A 1 16.83 18.03 -1.42
CA MET A 1 17.16 16.70 -1.94
C MET A 1 18.67 16.52 -2.05
N ASP A 2 19.39 17.42 -2.73
CA ASP A 2 20.85 17.30 -2.94
C ASP A 2 21.74 17.27 -1.71
N ALA A 3 21.39 18.01 -0.65
CA ALA A 3 22.18 18.02 0.59
C ALA A 3 22.13 16.67 1.32
N LEU A 4 20.95 16.04 1.37
CA LEU A 4 20.77 14.71 1.96
C LEU A 4 21.47 13.62 1.11
N LEU A 5 21.50 13.80 -0.21
CA LEU A 5 22.21 12.89 -1.11
C LEU A 5 23.74 12.99 -0.95
N ARG A 6 24.29 14.18 -0.65
CA ARG A 6 25.73 14.38 -0.46
C ARG A 6 26.28 13.73 0.80
N ASP A 7 25.61 13.90 1.95
CA ASP A 7 26.05 13.28 3.21
C ASP A 7 25.95 11.74 3.12
N TRP A 8 24.96 11.24 2.39
CA TRP A 8 24.75 9.82 2.12
C TRP A 8 25.86 9.22 1.24
N ASP A 9 26.28 9.91 0.17
CA ASP A 9 27.40 9.49 -0.69
C ASP A 9 28.73 9.45 0.08
N SER A 10 28.99 10.46 0.91
CA SER A 10 30.24 10.59 1.67
C SER A 10 30.39 9.45 2.69
N THR A 11 29.29 9.03 3.30
CA THR A 11 29.29 8.01 4.37
C THR A 11 29.58 6.60 3.82
N ARG A 12 29.38 6.36 2.52
CA ARG A 12 29.50 5.02 1.89
C ARG A 12 30.59 4.92 0.82
N GLY A 13 31.41 5.96 0.68
CA GLY A 13 32.54 5.98 -0.27
C GLY A 13 32.12 5.93 -1.74
N PHE A 14 30.86 6.28 -2.04
CA PHE A 14 30.34 6.30 -3.40
C PHE A 14 30.91 7.51 -4.16
N ARG A 15 31.45 7.25 -5.36
CA ARG A 15 31.73 8.30 -6.35
C ARG A 15 30.70 8.15 -7.46
N ARG A 16 29.84 9.16 -7.62
CA ARG A 16 28.84 9.21 -8.71
C ARG A 16 29.52 9.46 -10.06
N ASP A 17 30.27 8.48 -10.54
CA ASP A 17 30.68 8.38 -11.93
C ASP A 17 30.08 7.08 -12.52
N THR A 18 29.28 7.01 -13.58
CA THR A 18 28.63 8.02 -14.45
C THR A 18 27.70 7.29 -15.46
N SER A 19 26.87 6.30 -15.07
CA SER A 19 25.91 5.73 -16.05
C SER A 19 24.73 6.68 -16.34
N TYR A 20 24.34 7.48 -15.34
CA TYR A 20 23.16 8.36 -15.42
C TYR A 20 23.44 9.82 -15.09
N ALA A 21 24.71 10.20 -14.85
CA ALA A 21 25.08 11.56 -14.46
C ALA A 21 24.73 12.62 -15.52
N GLN A 22 24.68 12.21 -16.79
CA GLN A 22 24.31 13.08 -17.91
C GLN A 22 22.80 13.14 -18.18
N LEU A 23 21.99 12.32 -17.48
CA LEU A 23 20.54 12.37 -17.61
C LEU A 23 19.96 13.46 -16.73
N SER A 24 18.97 14.19 -17.26
CA SER A 24 18.11 15.03 -16.42
C SER A 24 17.37 14.18 -15.40
N ASP A 25 16.96 14.78 -14.29
CA ASP A 25 16.25 14.06 -13.24
C ASP A 25 14.94 13.43 -13.76
N ASP A 26 14.22 14.11 -14.66
CA ASP A 26 13.06 13.55 -15.37
C ASP A 26 13.35 12.26 -16.14
N LYS A 27 14.53 12.15 -16.76
CA LYS A 27 14.92 10.96 -17.52
C LYS A 27 15.27 9.81 -16.58
N LYS A 28 15.89 10.10 -15.44
CA LYS A 28 16.16 9.11 -14.39
C LYS A 28 14.85 8.58 -13.82
N GLU A 29 13.92 9.46 -13.48
CA GLU A 29 12.59 9.07 -12.99
C GLU A 29 11.86 8.14 -13.95
N LYS A 30 11.90 8.41 -15.26
CA LYS A 30 11.26 7.54 -16.27
C LYS A 30 11.88 6.15 -16.37
N ILE A 31 13.20 6.05 -16.26
CA ILE A 31 13.90 4.76 -16.25
C ILE A 31 13.51 3.98 -15.00
N PHE A 32 13.50 4.66 -13.84
CA PHE A 32 13.10 4.10 -12.57
C PHE A 32 11.66 3.59 -12.55
N GLU A 33 10.72 4.38 -13.08
CA GLU A 33 9.33 4.01 -13.27
C GLU A 33 9.20 2.73 -14.13
N ALA A 34 9.92 2.66 -15.25
CA ALA A 34 9.88 1.50 -16.13
C ALA A 34 10.47 0.22 -15.52
N ILE A 35 11.55 0.33 -14.74
CA ILE A 35 12.19 -0.81 -14.07
C ILE A 35 11.30 -1.33 -12.94
N ALA A 36 10.80 -0.45 -12.08
CA ALA A 36 9.95 -0.83 -10.96
C ALA A 36 8.67 -1.50 -11.45
N GLY A 37 7.98 -0.91 -12.42
CA GLY A 37 6.75 -1.47 -12.99
C GLY A 37 6.92 -2.84 -13.64
N LYS A 38 8.01 -3.05 -14.39
CA LYS A 38 8.32 -4.37 -15.00
C LYS A 38 8.69 -5.42 -13.97
N SER A 39 9.39 -5.03 -12.92
CA SER A 39 9.77 -5.95 -11.83
C SER A 39 8.50 -6.41 -11.09
N CYS A 40 7.59 -5.49 -10.77
CA CYS A 40 6.32 -5.82 -10.11
C CYS A 40 5.35 -6.64 -10.99
N SER A 41 5.48 -6.66 -12.32
CA SER A 41 4.53 -7.39 -13.19
C SER A 41 4.67 -8.91 -13.17
N ASN A 42 5.82 -9.46 -12.77
CA ASN A 42 6.10 -10.91 -12.85
C ASN A 42 5.95 -11.64 -11.49
N SER A 43 6.34 -11.02 -10.38
CA SER A 43 6.09 -11.41 -8.97
C SER A 43 6.67 -10.29 -8.09
N ILE A 44 6.15 -10.06 -6.87
CA ILE A 44 6.88 -9.21 -5.89
C ILE A 44 8.05 -10.05 -5.35
N GLU A 45 9.12 -10.13 -6.13
CA GLU A 45 10.41 -10.63 -5.66
C GLU A 45 11.33 -9.41 -5.53
N TYR A 46 11.46 -8.89 -4.30
CA TYR A 46 12.43 -7.85 -3.97
C TYR A 46 13.89 -8.39 -3.96
N GLU A 47 14.18 -9.43 -4.73
CA GLU A 47 15.52 -9.99 -4.86
C GLU A 47 16.08 -9.62 -6.24
N PHE A 48 16.62 -8.41 -6.31
CA PHE A 48 17.45 -8.00 -7.44
C PHE A 48 18.74 -8.86 -7.40
N SER A 49 18.96 -9.68 -8.42
CA SER A 49 20.21 -10.43 -8.57
C SER A 49 21.42 -9.48 -8.62
N GLU A 50 22.42 -9.76 -7.79
CA GLU A 50 23.68 -9.03 -7.59
C GLU A 50 24.35 -8.52 -8.87
N ALA A 51 24.36 -7.19 -9.06
CA ALA A 51 25.55 -6.40 -9.43
C ALA A 51 25.24 -5.00 -10.01
N PHE A 52 24.00 -4.67 -10.41
CA PHE A 52 23.76 -3.41 -11.14
C PHE A 52 22.77 -2.41 -10.50
N VAL A 53 21.89 -2.85 -9.59
CA VAL A 53 20.80 -2.00 -9.03
C VAL A 53 20.86 -1.88 -7.49
N LEU A 54 21.77 -2.61 -6.86
CA LEU A 54 21.67 -3.00 -5.44
C LEU A 54 22.02 -1.95 -4.38
N ASN A 55 22.30 -0.70 -4.73
CA ASN A 55 22.48 0.35 -3.70
C ASN A 55 21.91 1.74 -4.06
N GLU A 56 21.36 1.94 -5.25
CA GLU A 56 20.80 3.25 -5.67
C GLU A 56 19.29 3.39 -5.38
N PHE A 57 18.59 2.28 -5.05
CA PHE A 57 17.18 2.25 -4.64
C PHE A 57 17.01 1.73 -3.21
N SER A 58 17.56 2.43 -2.23
CA SER A 58 17.69 1.90 -0.86
C SER A 58 16.42 1.96 0.02
N HIS A 59 15.22 2.23 -0.51
CA HIS A 59 13.98 2.14 0.28
C HIS A 59 12.84 1.50 -0.51
N GLY A 60 12.26 0.43 0.02
CA GLY A 60 11.15 -0.30 -0.61
C GLY A 60 9.99 0.62 -0.99
N THR A 61 9.70 1.63 -0.16
CA THR A 61 8.61 2.58 -0.45
C THR A 61 8.86 3.45 -1.68
N MET A 62 10.12 3.72 -2.04
CA MET A 62 10.43 4.46 -3.25
C MET A 62 10.21 3.61 -4.49
N GLN A 63 10.56 2.32 -4.43
CA GLN A 63 10.27 1.36 -5.49
C GLN A 63 8.75 1.19 -5.68
N GLU A 64 8.00 1.07 -4.58
CA GLU A 64 6.53 1.00 -4.59
C GLU A 64 5.90 2.25 -5.22
N TYR A 65 6.41 3.44 -4.91
CA TYR A 65 5.96 4.68 -5.51
C TYR A 65 6.20 4.73 -7.02
N PHE A 66 7.38 4.32 -7.49
CA PHE A 66 7.67 4.29 -8.93
C PHE A 66 6.87 3.21 -9.66
N ALA A 67 6.61 2.07 -9.04
CA ALA A 67 5.70 1.06 -9.58
C ALA A 67 4.27 1.61 -9.70
N ALA A 68 3.79 2.34 -8.69
CA ALA A 68 2.48 2.98 -8.74
C ALA A 68 2.38 3.99 -9.89
N ARG A 69 3.40 4.86 -10.06
CA ARG A 69 3.47 5.79 -11.20
C ARG A 69 3.38 5.06 -12.54
N TYR A 70 4.11 3.96 -12.69
CA TYR A 70 4.09 3.16 -13.90
C TYR A 70 2.69 2.63 -14.23
N PHE A 71 1.98 2.07 -13.24
CA PHE A 71 0.64 1.52 -13.44
C PHE A 71 -0.39 2.61 -13.78
N VAL A 72 -0.27 3.79 -13.16
CA VAL A 72 -1.10 4.96 -13.48
C VAL A 72 -0.82 5.46 -14.90
N ALA A 73 0.46 5.58 -15.30
CA ALA A 73 0.84 6.00 -16.64
C ALA A 73 0.35 5.02 -17.72
N LYS A 74 0.27 3.71 -17.40
CA LYS A 74 -0.24 2.66 -18.28
C LYS A 74 -1.77 2.52 -18.29
N ARG A 75 -2.49 3.22 -17.42
CA ARG A 75 -3.96 3.13 -17.29
C ARG A 75 -4.47 1.71 -16.98
N VAL A 76 -3.75 1.00 -16.11
CA VAL A 76 -4.07 -0.39 -15.69
C VAL A 76 -4.40 -0.49 -14.20
N GLU A 77 -4.68 0.63 -13.55
CA GLU A 77 -4.86 0.80 -12.10
C GLU A 77 -5.93 -0.14 -11.55
N MET A 78 -7.10 -0.18 -12.21
CA MET A 78 -8.22 -1.03 -11.80
C MET A 78 -7.90 -2.53 -11.94
N ASN A 79 -7.10 -2.92 -12.93
CA ASN A 79 -6.70 -4.32 -13.12
C ASN A 79 -5.73 -4.76 -12.02
N VAL A 80 -4.76 -3.90 -11.68
CA VAL A 80 -3.83 -4.12 -10.58
C VAL A 80 -4.58 -4.23 -9.25
N LEU A 81 -5.49 -3.30 -8.98
CA LEU A 81 -6.31 -3.29 -7.77
C LEU A 81 -7.13 -4.59 -7.65
N LYS A 82 -7.88 -4.97 -8.70
CA LYS A 82 -8.70 -6.19 -8.69
C LYS A 82 -7.89 -7.46 -8.46
N LYS A 83 -6.66 -7.51 -8.96
CA LYS A 83 -5.78 -8.68 -8.82
C LYS A 83 -5.17 -8.76 -7.43
N HIS A 84 -4.78 -7.62 -6.85
CA HIS A 84 -3.89 -7.59 -5.67
C HIS A 84 -4.49 -6.94 -4.41
N TYR A 85 -5.78 -6.54 -4.39
CA TYR A 85 -6.37 -5.89 -3.20
C TYR A 85 -6.36 -6.76 -1.92
N ASP A 86 -6.36 -8.09 -2.08
CA ASP A 86 -6.27 -9.07 -0.98
C ASP A 86 -4.82 -9.29 -0.49
N GLU A 87 -3.82 -8.80 -1.23
CA GLU A 87 -2.39 -9.00 -0.93
C GLU A 87 -1.83 -7.76 -0.20
N GLN A 88 -1.42 -7.94 1.07
CA GLN A 88 -0.97 -6.83 1.92
C GLN A 88 0.29 -6.12 1.38
N GLU A 89 1.17 -6.84 0.70
CA GLU A 89 2.40 -6.31 0.09
C GLU A 89 2.11 -5.27 -0.99
N TRP A 90 0.94 -5.34 -1.63
CA TRP A 90 0.52 -4.39 -2.67
C TRP A 90 -0.18 -3.15 -2.11
N HIS A 91 -0.50 -3.11 -0.82
CA HIS A 91 -1.29 -2.02 -0.24
C HIS A 91 -0.60 -0.67 -0.37
N ASN A 92 0.73 -0.61 -0.25
CA ASN A 92 1.47 0.63 -0.44
C ASN A 92 1.42 1.10 -1.89
N ILE A 93 1.59 0.20 -2.87
CA ILE A 93 1.50 0.51 -4.30
C ILE A 93 0.09 1.04 -4.62
N ILE A 94 -0.96 0.37 -4.14
CA ILE A 94 -2.35 0.79 -4.34
C ILE A 94 -2.60 2.17 -3.71
N MET A 95 -2.11 2.40 -2.49
CA MET A 95 -2.22 3.68 -1.81
C MET A 95 -1.53 4.79 -2.61
N PHE A 96 -0.32 4.54 -3.12
CA PHE A 96 0.39 5.48 -3.97
C PHE A 96 -0.35 5.75 -5.28
N MET A 97 -0.91 4.73 -5.92
CA MET A 97 -1.73 4.91 -7.13
C MET A 97 -2.89 5.87 -6.87
N VAL A 98 -3.65 5.64 -5.80
CA VAL A 98 -4.76 6.51 -5.39
C VAL A 98 -4.30 7.95 -5.13
N SER A 99 -3.10 8.14 -4.54
CA SER A 99 -2.56 9.48 -4.27
C SER A 99 -2.04 10.21 -5.51
N ILE A 100 -1.64 9.49 -6.56
CA ILE A 100 -1.07 10.04 -7.80
C ILE A 100 -2.18 10.40 -8.80
N MET A 101 -3.30 9.68 -8.77
CA MET A 101 -4.41 9.89 -9.70
C MET A 101 -5.15 11.21 -9.44
N ASP A 102 -5.57 11.88 -10.51
CA ASP A 102 -6.38 13.10 -10.43
C ASP A 102 -7.77 12.83 -9.84
N ASP A 103 -8.39 11.70 -10.22
CA ASP A 103 -9.66 11.21 -9.69
C ASP A 103 -9.62 9.68 -9.50
N PRO A 104 -9.45 9.20 -8.26
CA PRO A 104 -9.47 7.77 -7.93
C PRO A 104 -10.83 7.28 -7.42
N SER A 105 -11.93 7.99 -7.68
CA SER A 105 -13.27 7.66 -7.21
C SER A 105 -13.65 6.19 -7.50
N ASP A 106 -13.33 5.68 -8.68
CA ASP A 106 -13.61 4.29 -9.08
C ASP A 106 -12.88 3.25 -8.22
N LEU A 107 -11.61 3.51 -7.89
CA LEU A 107 -10.80 2.61 -7.05
C LEU A 107 -11.35 2.60 -5.63
N LEU A 108 -11.73 3.77 -5.10
CA LEU A 108 -12.30 3.89 -3.77
C LEU A 108 -13.67 3.23 -3.66
N ASN A 109 -14.54 3.39 -4.66
CA ASN A 109 -15.82 2.70 -4.74
C ASN A 109 -15.66 1.18 -4.75
N PHE A 110 -14.66 0.67 -5.49
CA PHE A 110 -14.33 -0.76 -5.46
C PHE A 110 -13.90 -1.22 -4.05
N LEU A 111 -13.06 -0.45 -3.35
CA LEU A 111 -12.62 -0.77 -1.99
C LEU A 111 -13.78 -0.72 -0.97
N VAL A 112 -14.71 0.24 -1.10
CA VAL A 112 -15.95 0.29 -0.30
C VAL A 112 -16.78 -0.97 -0.52
N LEU A 113 -17.00 -1.34 -1.79
CA LEU A 113 -17.75 -2.53 -2.15
C LEU A 113 -17.13 -3.79 -1.54
N LYS A 114 -15.80 -3.95 -1.64
CA LYS A 114 -15.08 -5.11 -1.11
C LYS A 114 -15.03 -5.17 0.41
N SER A 115 -15.00 -4.03 1.08
CA SER A 115 -15.00 -3.96 2.55
C SER A 115 -16.39 -4.02 3.19
N SER A 116 -17.45 -4.06 2.37
CA SER A 116 -18.85 -4.20 2.82
C SER A 116 -19.16 -5.54 3.48
N MET A 117 -20.10 -5.52 4.42
CA MET A 117 -20.58 -6.69 5.15
C MET A 117 -21.29 -7.74 4.31
N VAL A 118 -21.87 -7.33 3.17
CA VAL A 118 -22.67 -8.24 2.32
C VAL A 118 -21.82 -9.41 1.82
N THR A 119 -20.51 -9.22 1.72
CA THR A 119 -19.54 -10.19 1.19
C THR A 119 -18.98 -11.19 2.22
N PHE A 120 -19.25 -11.02 3.52
CA PHE A 120 -18.54 -11.79 4.56
C PHE A 120 -19.48 -12.44 5.57
N GLN A 121 -19.71 -13.75 5.42
CA GLN A 121 -20.58 -14.53 6.30
C GLN A 121 -19.85 -15.47 7.29
N ASN A 122 -18.54 -15.76 7.15
CA ASN A 122 -17.84 -16.76 8.01
C ASN A 122 -16.36 -16.44 8.31
N TYR A 123 -15.85 -16.81 9.49
CA TYR A 123 -14.43 -16.71 9.88
C TYR A 123 -13.51 -17.52 8.92
N PRO A 124 -12.31 -17.07 8.48
CA PRO A 124 -11.49 -15.91 8.87
C PRO A 124 -11.79 -14.60 8.11
N ALA A 125 -13.02 -14.41 7.63
CA ALA A 125 -13.43 -13.21 6.88
C ALA A 125 -13.25 -11.88 7.64
N PHE A 126 -13.31 -11.90 8.97
CA PHE A 126 -13.18 -10.68 9.78
C PHE A 126 -11.79 -10.02 9.64
N GLY A 127 -10.72 -10.82 9.66
CA GLY A 127 -9.36 -10.32 9.46
C GLY A 127 -9.16 -9.74 8.06
N LYS A 128 -9.66 -10.42 7.02
CA LYS A 128 -9.61 -9.92 5.63
C LYS A 128 -10.35 -8.60 5.46
N ARG A 129 -11.56 -8.51 6.02
CA ARG A 129 -12.36 -7.28 6.02
C ARG A 129 -11.62 -6.14 6.72
N LEU A 130 -10.96 -6.40 7.85
CA LEU A 130 -10.15 -5.40 8.55
C LEU A 130 -9.02 -4.88 7.66
N PHE A 131 -8.32 -5.74 6.94
CA PHE A 131 -7.27 -5.32 6.01
C PHE A 131 -7.81 -4.45 4.86
N HIS A 132 -8.98 -4.78 4.30
CA HIS A 132 -9.61 -3.94 3.27
C HIS A 132 -10.05 -2.58 3.83
N LEU A 133 -10.62 -2.54 5.03
CA LEU A 133 -11.00 -1.30 5.71
C LEU A 133 -9.77 -0.45 6.04
N LEU A 134 -8.67 -1.08 6.45
CA LEU A 134 -7.40 -0.39 6.74
C LEU A 134 -6.80 0.20 5.46
N LEU A 135 -6.81 -0.54 4.35
CA LEU A 135 -6.38 -0.05 3.05
C LEU A 135 -7.23 1.17 2.62
N LEU A 136 -8.55 1.06 2.70
CA LEU A 136 -9.48 2.16 2.38
C LEU A 136 -9.21 3.40 3.25
N TYR A 137 -9.03 3.21 4.56
CA TYR A 137 -8.69 4.30 5.48
C TYR A 137 -7.36 4.97 5.11
N ARG A 138 -6.32 4.17 4.80
CA ARG A 138 -5.01 4.68 4.38
C ARG A 138 -5.11 5.48 3.08
N CYS A 139 -5.84 4.98 2.09
CA CYS A 139 -6.11 5.71 0.85
C CYS A 139 -6.76 7.07 1.15
N MET A 140 -7.78 7.12 1.99
CA MET A 140 -8.46 8.37 2.37
C MET A 140 -7.54 9.34 3.13
N ALA A 141 -6.62 8.82 3.93
CA ALA A 141 -5.67 9.63 4.70
C ALA A 141 -4.60 10.33 3.84
N THR A 142 -4.40 9.91 2.59
CA THR A 142 -3.43 10.54 1.67
C THR A 142 -3.86 11.93 1.17
N GLY A 143 -5.06 12.40 1.50
CA GLY A 143 -5.52 13.74 1.10
C GLY A 143 -6.07 13.78 -0.33
N VAL A 144 -6.63 12.67 -0.80
CA VAL A 144 -7.15 12.49 -2.16
C VAL A 144 -8.19 13.56 -2.55
N SER A 145 -8.10 14.05 -3.78
CA SER A 145 -9.08 14.92 -4.43
C SER A 145 -10.30 14.14 -4.91
N ILE A 146 -11.35 14.07 -4.10
CA ILE A 146 -12.65 13.44 -4.44
C ILE A 146 -13.82 14.37 -4.11
N SER A 147 -15.00 14.08 -4.67
CA SER A 147 -16.23 14.79 -4.35
C SER A 147 -16.57 14.72 -2.86
N GLN A 148 -17.21 15.77 -2.35
CA GLN A 148 -17.61 15.85 -0.94
C GLN A 148 -18.66 14.77 -0.59
N GLU A 149 -19.52 14.42 -1.54
CA GLU A 149 -20.53 13.35 -1.40
C GLU A 149 -19.85 12.01 -1.18
N LEU A 150 -18.92 11.63 -2.07
CA LEU A 150 -18.17 10.38 -1.97
C LEU A 150 -17.33 10.32 -0.69
N ARG A 151 -16.70 11.43 -0.30
CA ARG A 151 -15.94 11.51 0.95
C ARG A 151 -16.83 11.21 2.16
N THR A 152 -18.05 11.78 2.17
CA THR A 152 -19.01 11.58 3.26
C THR A 152 -19.48 10.13 3.30
N GLU A 153 -19.73 9.52 2.15
CA GLU A 153 -20.11 8.11 2.03
C GLU A 153 -19.01 7.19 2.58
N ILE A 154 -17.76 7.36 2.13
CA ILE A 154 -16.63 6.54 2.58
C ILE A 154 -16.39 6.69 4.08
N CYS A 155 -16.40 7.92 4.61
CA CYS A 155 -16.25 8.16 6.04
C CYS A 155 -17.38 7.50 6.84
N THR A 156 -18.62 7.61 6.36
CA THR A 156 -19.77 6.96 6.98
C THR A 156 -19.63 5.45 6.98
N HIS A 157 -19.18 4.86 5.87
CA HIS A 157 -18.91 3.43 5.74
C HIS A 157 -17.83 2.95 6.71
N LEU A 158 -16.71 3.69 6.82
CA LEU A 158 -15.63 3.40 7.76
C LEU A 158 -16.14 3.42 9.21
N VAL A 159 -16.85 4.48 9.62
CA VAL A 159 -17.38 4.60 10.99
C VAL A 159 -18.40 3.51 11.30
N LYS A 160 -19.38 3.27 10.40
CA LYS A 160 -20.38 2.21 10.57
C LYS A 160 -19.73 0.83 10.64
N SER A 161 -18.70 0.59 9.82
CA SER A 161 -17.95 -0.66 9.85
C SER A 161 -17.22 -0.86 11.17
N GLN A 162 -16.59 0.18 11.74
CA GLN A 162 -15.94 0.10 13.05
C GLN A 162 -16.94 -0.19 14.19
N ILE A 163 -18.07 0.53 14.23
CA ILE A 163 -19.12 0.29 15.23
C ILE A 163 -19.64 -1.15 15.14
N ASN A 164 -19.89 -1.63 13.92
CA ASN A 164 -20.35 -2.99 13.70
C ASN A 164 -19.32 -4.03 14.15
N MET A 165 -18.04 -3.84 13.82
CA MET A 165 -16.98 -4.74 14.28
C MET A 165 -16.90 -4.78 15.81
N LEU A 166 -16.97 -3.63 16.48
CA LEU A 166 -17.00 -3.56 17.95
C LEU A 166 -18.23 -4.27 18.54
N SER A 167 -19.41 -4.12 17.92
CA SER A 167 -20.62 -4.82 18.37
C SER A 167 -20.51 -6.35 18.23
N GLN A 168 -19.87 -6.84 17.17
CA GLN A 168 -19.64 -8.27 16.95
C GLN A 168 -18.64 -8.82 17.99
N LEU A 169 -17.54 -8.11 18.25
CA LEU A 169 -16.56 -8.49 19.26
C LEU A 169 -17.16 -8.56 20.68
N ASN A 170 -18.02 -7.60 21.03
CA ASN A 170 -18.71 -7.59 22.32
C ASN A 170 -19.79 -8.68 22.44
N GLY A 171 -20.43 -9.06 21.32
CA GLY A 171 -21.48 -10.09 21.29
C GLY A 171 -20.93 -11.51 21.31
N ASP A 172 -19.88 -11.79 20.53
CA ASP A 172 -19.32 -13.14 20.37
C ASP A 172 -18.26 -13.46 21.43
N GLY A 173 -17.70 -12.46 22.12
CA GLY A 173 -16.73 -12.62 23.21
C GLY A 173 -15.37 -13.22 22.80
N VAL A 174 -15.14 -13.43 21.50
CA VAL A 174 -13.90 -13.96 20.92
C VAL A 174 -13.23 -12.86 20.11
N LEU A 175 -12.09 -12.37 20.60
CA LEU A 175 -11.21 -11.54 19.78
C LEU A 175 -10.63 -12.41 18.64
N PRO A 176 -10.53 -11.92 17.40
CA PRO A 176 -9.85 -12.61 16.33
C PRO A 176 -8.35 -12.70 16.64
N PHE A 177 -7.96 -13.73 17.39
CA PHE A 177 -6.58 -14.05 17.67
C PHE A 177 -5.98 -14.73 16.43
N ASP A 178 -5.12 -14.01 15.72
CA ASP A 178 -4.22 -14.63 14.75
C ASP A 178 -2.88 -14.93 15.44
N SER A 179 -2.58 -16.22 15.60
CA SER A 179 -1.38 -16.74 16.28
C SER A 179 -0.05 -16.27 15.69
N LYS A 180 -0.05 -15.66 14.50
CA LYS A 180 1.15 -15.10 13.87
C LYS A 180 1.72 -13.85 14.56
N TRP A 181 0.96 -13.21 15.45
CA TRP A 181 1.34 -11.93 16.08
C TRP A 181 1.78 -12.05 17.54
N CYS A 182 1.89 -13.26 18.09
CA CYS A 182 2.42 -13.48 19.42
C CYS A 182 3.85 -14.00 19.33
N THR A 183 4.83 -13.17 19.69
CA THR A 183 6.03 -13.71 20.34
C THR A 183 5.59 -14.43 21.63
N PRO A 184 6.21 -15.57 22.00
CA PRO A 184 5.80 -16.29 23.20
C PRO A 184 6.15 -15.45 24.44
N GLY A 185 5.15 -14.74 24.96
CA GLY A 185 5.33 -13.81 26.07
C GLY A 185 3.99 -13.37 26.66
N THR A 186 3.38 -14.28 27.41
CA THR A 186 2.47 -14.04 28.55
C THR A 186 1.51 -12.84 28.47
N PHE A 187 0.25 -13.10 28.11
CA PHE A 187 -0.87 -12.35 28.67
C PHE A 187 -2.02 -13.30 29.01
N SER A 188 -2.08 -13.70 30.27
CA SER A 188 -3.26 -14.32 30.88
C SER A 188 -4.22 -13.21 31.32
N LEU A 189 -5.30 -13.00 30.58
CA LEU A 189 -6.41 -12.16 31.03
C LEU A 189 -7.27 -12.98 32.01
N GLN A 190 -7.11 -12.72 33.31
CA GLN A 190 -8.08 -13.15 34.30
C GLN A 190 -9.38 -12.36 34.12
N LYS A 191 -10.48 -13.09 33.89
CA LYS A 191 -11.84 -12.55 33.96
C LYS A 191 -12.14 -12.10 35.40
N LYS A 192 -12.62 -10.87 35.56
CA LYS A 192 -13.43 -10.46 36.72
C LYS A 192 -14.89 -10.75 36.43
#